data_AF-A0A1N6X115-F1
#
_entry.id   AF-A0A1N6X115-F1
#
_cell.length_a   1.000
_cell.length_b   1.000
_cell.length_c   1.000
_cell.angle_alpha   90.00
_cell.angle_beta   90.00
_cell.angle_gamma   90.00
#
_symmetry.space_group_name_H-M   'P 1'
#
loop_
_entity.id
_entity.type
_entity.pdbx_description
1 polymer ?
#
loop_
_entity_poly.entity_id
_entity_poly.type
_entity_poly.pdbx_seq_one_letter_code
_entity_poly.pdbx_strand_id
1 'polypeptide(L)'
;MKTYLTPADVESVIVKETVENVPATTITMVTLHLRNGAKVVGINYGAIDPTRQDWSIGRSEARKQAIEKVWELEGYLLRERLAPPVARYNDHQHP
;
A
#
# COMPACT_ATOMS: atom_id res chain seq x y z
N MET A 1 -11.18 -7.70 -21.41
CA MET A 1 -10.00 -7.18 -20.67
C MET A 1 -10.46 -6.62 -19.34
N LYS A 2 -9.75 -6.87 -18.24
CA LYS A 2 -10.11 -6.34 -16.92
C LYS A 2 -9.85 -4.82 -16.89
N THR A 3 -10.80 -4.05 -16.36
CA THR A 3 -10.73 -2.56 -16.32
C THR A 3 -10.96 -1.97 -14.92
N TYR A 4 -11.10 -2.82 -13.91
CA TYR A 4 -11.33 -2.45 -12.53
C TYR A 4 -10.57 -3.41 -11.59
N LEU A 5 -10.38 -3.00 -10.35
CA LEU A 5 -9.84 -3.83 -9.27
C LEU A 5 -10.95 -4.19 -8.29
N THR A 6 -10.81 -5.37 -7.71
CA THR A 6 -11.60 -5.84 -6.57
C THR A 6 -10.70 -5.97 -5.34
N PRO A 7 -11.26 -6.02 -4.12
CA PRO A 7 -10.48 -6.32 -2.93
C PRO A 7 -9.68 -7.62 -3.05
N ALA A 8 -10.25 -8.65 -3.70
CA ALA A 8 -9.56 -9.91 -3.92
C ALA A 8 -8.30 -9.78 -4.79
N ASP A 9 -8.29 -8.84 -5.75
CA ASP A 9 -7.10 -8.59 -6.57
C ASP A 9 -5.97 -8.00 -5.73
N VAL A 10 -6.29 -7.03 -4.88
CA VAL A 10 -5.33 -6.36 -4.00
C VAL A 10 -4.81 -7.33 -2.94
N GLU A 11 -5.68 -8.14 -2.34
CA GLU A 11 -5.26 -9.16 -1.38
C GLU A 11 -4.42 -10.26 -2.04
N SER A 12 -4.73 -10.64 -3.29
CA SER A 12 -3.99 -11.72 -3.99
C SER A 12 -2.52 -11.41 -4.27
N VAL A 13 -2.12 -10.13 -4.28
CA VAL A 13 -0.72 -9.76 -4.53
C VAL A 13 0.10 -9.74 -3.24
N ILE A 14 -0.53 -9.80 -2.07
CA ILE A 14 0.14 -9.80 -0.76
C ILE A 14 0.49 -11.24 -0.38
N VAL A 15 1.78 -11.50 -0.18
CA VAL A 15 2.28 -12.85 0.09
C VAL A 15 2.76 -13.03 1.53
N LYS A 16 3.00 -11.94 2.25
CA LYS A 16 3.38 -11.97 3.68
C LYS A 16 3.03 -10.65 4.35
N GLU A 17 2.65 -10.74 5.61
CA GLU A 17 2.47 -9.61 6.53
C GLU A 17 3.48 -9.74 7.69
N THR A 18 4.11 -8.63 8.05
CA THR A 18 4.92 -8.51 9.27
C THR A 18 4.39 -7.35 10.10
N VAL A 19 4.23 -7.55 11.41
CA VAL A 19 3.73 -6.53 12.34
C VAL A 19 4.82 -6.21 13.34
N GLU A 20 5.08 -4.92 13.54
CA GLU A 20 6.03 -4.41 14.52
C GLU A 20 5.30 -3.42 15.43
N ASN A 21 5.22 -3.74 16.71
CA ASN A 21 4.76 -2.81 17.74
C ASN A 21 5.99 -2.14 18.34
N VAL A 22 5.94 -0.82 18.53
CA VAL A 22 7.01 -0.02 19.14
C VAL A 22 6.49 0.52 20.48
N PRO A 23 6.63 -0.23 21.60
CA PRO A 23 5.99 0.13 22.87
C PRO A 23 6.40 1.49 23.43
N ALA A 24 7.65 1.90 23.18
CA ALA A 24 8.17 3.18 23.63
C ALA A 24 7.46 4.39 22.99
N THR A 25 6.76 4.19 21.87
CA THR A 25 6.15 5.29 21.09
C THR A 25 4.68 5.06 20.76
N THR A 26 4.06 3.97 21.24
CA THR A 26 2.71 3.51 20.88
C THR A 26 2.48 3.21 19.39
N ILE A 27 3.52 3.32 18.55
CA ILE A 27 3.42 3.14 17.09
C ILE A 27 3.28 1.66 16.74
N THR A 28 2.35 1.36 15.83
CA THR A 28 2.26 0.06 15.16
C THR A 28 2.61 0.20 13.69
N MET A 29 3.52 -0.63 13.19
CA MET A 29 3.89 -0.73 11.79
C MET A 29 3.45 -2.07 11.22
N VAL A 30 2.87 -2.04 10.03
CA VAL A 30 2.54 -3.26 9.26
C VAL A 30 3.27 -3.18 7.93
N THR A 31 4.09 -4.18 7.65
CA THR A 31 4.76 -4.35 6.35
C THR A 31 4.07 -5.46 5.56
N LEU A 32 3.48 -5.09 4.43
CA LEU A 32 2.96 -6.02 3.44
C LEU A 32 4.02 -6.30 2.38
N HIS A 33 4.39 -7.56 2.22
CA HIS A 33 5.29 -8.01 1.18
C HIS A 33 4.46 -8.44 -0.03
N LEU A 34 4.74 -7.86 -1.19
CA LEU A 34 4.04 -8.18 -2.43
C LEU A 34 4.78 -9.26 -3.22
N ARG A 35 4.05 -10.01 -4.05
CA ARG A 35 4.58 -11.12 -4.87
C ARG A 35 5.72 -10.74 -5.81
N ASN A 36 5.86 -9.44 -6.15
CA ASN A 36 6.94 -8.91 -6.98
C ASN A 36 8.17 -8.45 -6.16
N GLY A 37 8.19 -8.68 -4.86
CA GLY A 37 9.29 -8.30 -3.95
C GLY A 37 9.19 -6.88 -3.37
N ALA A 38 8.21 -6.08 -3.82
CA ALA A 38 7.92 -4.78 -3.24
C ALA A 38 7.43 -4.92 -1.78
N LYS A 39 7.64 -3.86 -1.00
CA LYS A 39 7.26 -3.80 0.40
C LYS A 39 6.47 -2.52 0.59
N VAL A 40 5.28 -2.64 1.17
CA VAL A 40 4.40 -1.51 1.46
C VAL A 40 4.20 -1.44 2.96
N VAL A 41 4.49 -0.26 3.54
CA VAL A 41 4.43 -0.04 4.98
C VAL A 41 3.24 0.83 5.31
N GLY A 42 2.41 0.35 6.22
CA GLY A 42 1.36 1.12 6.89
C GLY A 42 1.76 1.41 8.33
N ILE A 43 1.35 2.59 8.81
CA ILE A 43 1.71 3.10 10.14
C ILE A 43 0.44 3.57 10.85
N ASN A 44 0.24 3.09 12.07
CA ASN A 44 -0.68 3.67 13.04
C ASN A 44 0.14 4.30 14.17
N TYR A 45 -0.16 5.55 14.53
CA TYR A 45 0.59 6.33 15.52
C TYR A 45 0.14 6.12 16.97
N GLY A 46 -0.73 5.14 17.22
CA GLY A 46 -1.20 4.77 18.55
C GLY A 46 -2.10 5.79 19.21
N ALA A 47 -2.38 5.54 20.49
CA ALA A 47 -3.11 6.44 21.37
C ALA A 47 -2.20 7.57 21.87
N ILE A 48 -2.82 8.76 22.07
CA ILE A 48 -2.16 9.91 22.70
C ILE A 48 -1.80 9.63 24.17
N ASP A 49 -2.68 8.89 24.86
CA ASP A 49 -2.42 8.37 26.20
C ASP A 49 -1.90 6.92 26.08
N PRO A 50 -0.63 6.66 26.40
CA PRO A 50 -0.05 5.32 26.27
C PRO A 50 -0.75 4.25 27.10
N THR A 51 -1.41 4.62 28.21
CA THR A 51 -2.15 3.67 29.05
C THR A 51 -3.42 3.14 28.36
N ARG A 52 -3.87 3.81 27.31
CA ARG A 52 -5.04 3.44 26.50
C ARG A 52 -4.67 2.80 25.16
N GLN A 53 -3.41 2.40 24.98
CA GLN A 53 -2.93 1.83 23.73
C GLN A 53 -3.59 0.48 23.44
N ASP A 54 -4.21 0.36 22.26
CA ASP A 54 -4.76 -0.88 21.74
C ASP A 54 -3.97 -1.31 20.49
N TRP A 55 -3.10 -2.31 20.67
CA TRP A 55 -2.26 -2.86 19.61
C TRP A 55 -3.04 -3.61 18.53
N SER A 56 -4.24 -4.11 18.84
CA SER A 56 -5.11 -4.77 17.86
C SER A 56 -5.70 -3.74 16.89
N ILE A 57 -6.20 -2.62 17.43
CA ILE A 57 -6.64 -1.47 16.63
C ILE A 57 -5.46 -0.92 15.82
N GLY A 58 -4.30 -0.75 16.47
CA GLY A 58 -3.08 -0.29 15.81
C GLY A 58 -2.70 -1.15 14.60
N ARG A 59 -2.71 -2.48 14.76
CA ARG A 59 -2.45 -3.41 13.65
C ARG A 59 -3.50 -3.30 12.55
N SER A 60 -4.79 -3.27 12.89
CA SER A 60 -5.88 -3.18 11.92
C SER A 60 -5.77 -1.91 11.06
N GLU A 61 -5.58 -0.76 11.69
CA GLU A 61 -5.51 0.53 10.99
C GLU A 61 -4.20 0.68 10.21
N ALA A 62 -3.07 0.21 10.74
CA ALA A 62 -1.81 0.18 10.00
C ALA A 62 -1.92 -0.73 8.77
N ARG A 63 -2.51 -1.92 8.90
CA ARG A 63 -2.76 -2.83 7.78
C ARG A 63 -3.66 -2.17 6.74
N LYS A 64 -4.78 -1.57 7.16
CA LYS A 64 -5.71 -0.86 6.26
C LYS A 64 -4.98 0.22 5.45
N GLN A 65 -4.18 1.06 6.10
CA GLN A 65 -3.38 2.07 5.41
C GLN A 65 -2.40 1.44 4.39
N ALA A 66 -1.77 0.31 4.73
CA ALA A 66 -0.90 -0.41 3.80
C ALA A 66 -1.68 -0.95 2.60
N ILE A 67 -2.88 -1.51 2.81
CA ILE A 67 -3.76 -2.03 1.74
C ILE A 67 -4.16 -0.91 0.77
N GLU A 68 -4.53 0.27 1.25
CA GLU A 68 -4.86 1.42 0.39
C GLU A 68 -3.69 1.80 -0.52
N LYS A 69 -2.45 1.78 0.00
CA LYS A 69 -1.24 2.01 -0.81
C LYS A 69 -1.03 0.90 -1.85
N VAL A 70 -1.33 -0.36 -1.54
CA VAL A 70 -1.28 -1.44 -2.54
C VAL A 70 -2.34 -1.22 -3.63
N TRP A 71 -3.53 -0.72 -3.26
CA TRP A 71 -4.58 -0.37 -4.20
C TRP A 71 -4.12 0.70 -5.21
N GLU A 72 -3.46 1.76 -4.73
CA GLU A 72 -2.87 2.79 -5.59
C GLU A 72 -1.87 2.19 -6.59
N LEU A 73 -0.99 1.31 -6.14
CA LEU A 73 0.02 0.65 -6.97
C LEU A 73 -0.60 -0.26 -8.04
N GLU A 74 -1.49 -1.17 -7.65
CA GLU A 74 -2.17 -2.05 -8.60
C GLU A 74 -3.06 -1.26 -9.56
N GLY A 75 -3.65 -0.16 -9.10
CA GLY A 75 -4.44 0.75 -9.93
C GLY A 75 -3.60 1.44 -11.00
N TYR A 76 -2.42 1.93 -10.63
CA TYR A 76 -1.44 2.46 -11.57
C TYR A 76 -1.01 1.40 -12.59
N LEU A 77 -0.64 0.19 -12.15
CA LEU A 77 -0.23 -0.89 -13.05
C LEU A 77 -1.33 -1.31 -14.01
N LEU A 78 -2.59 -1.32 -13.58
CA LEU A 78 -3.71 -1.59 -14.47
C LEU A 78 -3.84 -0.49 -15.52
N ARG A 79 -3.76 0.78 -15.13
CA ARG A 79 -3.78 1.90 -16.09
C ARG A 79 -2.64 1.83 -17.09
N GLU A 80 -1.43 1.51 -16.63
CA GLU A 80 -0.25 1.35 -17.49
C GLU A 80 -0.47 0.26 -18.55
N ARG A 81 -1.05 -0.89 -18.16
CA ARG A 81 -1.38 -1.98 -19.09
C ARG A 81 -2.49 -1.63 -20.09
N LEU A 82 -3.41 -0.75 -19.70
CA LEU A 82 -4.52 -0.29 -20.53
C LEU A 82 -4.14 0.89 -21.41
N ALA A 83 -3.04 1.58 -21.10
CA ALA A 83 -2.59 2.72 -21.86
C ALA A 83 -2.22 2.28 -23.29
N PRO A 84 -2.60 3.05 -24.31
CA PRO A 84 -2.10 2.81 -25.66
C PRO A 84 -0.57 2.99 -25.67
N PRO A 85 0.15 2.39 -26.64
CA PRO A 85 1.56 2.66 -26.84
C PRO A 85 1.77 4.17 -26.88
N VAL A 86 2.59 4.70 -25.96
CA VAL A 86 2.84 6.14 -25.88
C VAL A 86 3.46 6.55 -27.21
N ALA A 87 2.76 7.40 -27.98
CA ALA A 87 3.40 8.12 -29.07
C ALA A 87 4.52 8.93 -28.40
N ARG A 88 5.77 8.59 -28.71
CA ARG A 88 6.94 9.30 -28.18
C ARG A 88 6.67 10.79 -28.34
N TYR A 89 6.67 11.53 -27.22
CA TYR A 89 6.69 12.98 -27.29
C TYR A 89 7.90 13.35 -28.15
N ASN A 90 7.66 13.86 -29.35
CA ASN A 90 8.72 14.35 -30.22
C ASN A 90 9.28 15.60 -29.55
N ASP A 91 10.45 15.45 -28.94
CA ASP A 91 11.25 16.45 -28.22
C ASP A 91 11.82 17.54 -29.15
N HIS A 92 11.12 17.87 -30.24
CA HIS A 92 11.61 18.74 -31.32
C HIS A 92 10.81 20.04 -31.48
N GLN A 93 10.11 20.49 -30.43
CA GLN A 93 9.53 21.82 -30.42
C GLN A 93 9.84 22.54 -29.12
N HIS A 94 11.11 22.96 -28.99
CA HIS A 94 11.42 24.21 -28.31
C HIS A 94 11.99 25.18 -29.36
N PRO A 95 11.42 26.39 -29.48
CA PRO A 95 11.92 27.43 -30.40
C PRO A 95 13.29 27.96 -29.99
#